data_AF-A0A962ZGV5-F1
#
_entry.id   AF-A0A962ZGV5-F1
#
_cell.length_a   1.000
_cell.length_b   1.000
_cell.length_c   1.000
_cell.angle_alpha   90.00
_cell.angle_beta   90.00
_cell.angle_gamma   90.00
#
_symmetry.space_group_name_H-M   'P 1'
#
loop_
_entity.id
_entity.type
_entity.pdbx_description
1 polymer ?
#
loop_
_entity_poly.entity_id
_entity_poly.type
_entity_poly.pdbx_seq_one_letter_code
_entity_poly.pdbx_strand_id
1 'polypeptide(L)'
;MLILPGSPALSAFRKEKLIGGTPAIRALSSHFVHFVDLHEPLEEAEKAVLARLLEYGPKVADEGEGGELFLVVPRPGTISPWSSKATDICHNAGLAKVRRVERGIAFHVQLADASDETRAAARAALHDRMTQAVLGSYDEASRLFGQHQPAPLSRVDILGGGRDALVKANSELGLALAEDEIDYLVEQFNQLKRNPTDAELMMFAQANSEHCRHKIFNAEWTIDGDVQ
;
A
#
# COMPACT_ATOMS: atom_id res chain seq x y z
N MET A 1 -0.84 -17.54 10.47
CA MET A 1 0.12 -16.44 10.59
C MET A 1 0.88 -16.59 11.90
N LEU A 2 2.22 -16.59 11.86
CA LEU A 2 3.06 -16.47 13.06
C LEU A 2 3.37 -14.99 13.31
N ILE A 3 3.50 -14.62 14.58
CA ILE A 3 3.91 -13.29 15.00
C ILE A 3 5.20 -13.46 15.79
N LEU A 4 6.29 -12.84 15.33
CA LEU A 4 7.58 -12.90 15.98
C LEU A 4 8.02 -11.50 16.42
N PRO A 5 8.34 -11.28 17.70
CA PRO A 5 8.89 -10.01 18.15
C PRO A 5 10.27 -9.81 17.52
N GLY A 6 10.62 -8.55 17.29
CA GLY A 6 11.92 -8.11 16.80
C GLY A 6 12.59 -7.14 17.75
N SER A 7 13.75 -6.63 17.34
CA SER A 7 14.53 -5.68 18.12
C SER A 7 13.86 -4.29 18.21
N PRO A 8 14.29 -3.43 19.15
CA PRO A 8 13.83 -2.04 19.23
C PRO A 8 13.95 -1.31 17.89
N ALA A 9 12.89 -0.62 17.48
CA ALA A 9 12.78 -0.01 16.15
C ALA A 9 13.40 1.40 16.06
N LEU A 10 13.42 2.15 17.17
CA LEU A 10 13.93 3.53 17.23
C LEU A 10 15.05 3.69 18.26
N SER A 11 16.10 4.42 17.88
CA SER A 11 17.13 4.92 18.80
C SER A 11 16.57 5.97 19.76
N ALA A 12 17.19 6.17 20.93
CA ALA A 12 16.81 7.19 21.92
C ALA A 12 16.54 8.58 21.32
N PHE A 13 17.48 9.11 20.52
CA PHE A 13 17.33 10.40 19.83
C PHE A 13 16.05 10.50 18.96
N ARG A 14 15.66 9.42 18.28
CA ARG A 14 14.45 9.41 17.45
C ARG A 14 13.18 9.38 18.31
N LYS A 15 13.21 8.66 19.43
CA LYS A 15 12.10 8.65 20.41
C LYS A 15 11.90 10.06 20.98
N GLU A 16 12.98 10.70 21.44
CA GLU A 16 12.96 12.07 21.97
C GLU A 16 12.43 13.07 20.95
N LYS A 17 12.90 13.00 19.69
CA LYS A 17 12.40 13.87 18.62
C LYS A 17 10.90 13.71 18.38
N LEU A 18 10.41 12.47 18.39
CA LEU A 18 8.99 12.17 18.16
C LEU A 18 8.13 12.66 19.33
N ILE A 19 8.56 12.41 20.56
CA ILE A 19 7.91 12.89 21.79
C ILE A 19 7.90 14.43 21.81
N GLY A 20 9.05 15.08 21.60
CA GLY A 20 9.16 16.54 21.61
C GLY A 20 8.37 17.23 20.50
N GLY A 21 8.16 16.56 19.36
CA GLY A 21 7.34 17.05 18.24
C GLY A 21 5.85 16.76 18.37
N THR A 22 5.44 15.93 19.33
CA THR A 22 4.07 15.42 19.44
C THR A 22 3.58 15.50 20.89
N PRO A 23 2.98 16.63 21.31
CA PRO A 23 2.51 16.81 22.70
C PRO A 23 1.52 15.75 23.18
N ALA A 24 0.85 15.07 22.26
CA ALA A 24 -0.05 13.95 22.55
C ALA A 24 0.66 12.71 23.12
N ILE A 25 1.99 12.60 22.98
CA ILE A 25 2.78 11.45 23.42
C ILE A 25 3.69 11.87 24.58
N ARG A 26 3.52 11.26 25.76
CA ARG A 26 4.38 11.47 26.94
C ARG A 26 5.63 10.60 26.91
N ALA A 27 5.45 9.34 26.55
CA ALA A 27 6.52 8.37 26.41
C ALA A 27 6.11 7.30 25.39
N LEU A 28 7.09 6.66 24.77
CA LEU A 28 6.84 5.54 23.86
C LEU A 28 7.98 4.52 23.90
N SER A 29 7.62 3.25 23.75
CA SER A 29 8.53 2.20 23.31
C SER A 29 8.15 1.74 21.91
N SER A 30 9.11 1.19 21.17
CA SER A 30 8.91 0.82 19.76
C SER A 30 9.69 -0.44 19.43
N HIS A 31 9.02 -1.47 18.92
CA HIS A 31 9.64 -2.73 18.55
C HIS A 31 9.26 -3.12 17.13
N PHE A 32 10.20 -3.68 16.38
CA PHE A 32 9.82 -4.39 15.17
C PHE A 32 8.98 -5.60 15.54
N VAL A 33 7.99 -5.89 14.72
CA VAL A 33 7.21 -7.12 14.80
C VAL A 33 7.10 -7.71 13.41
N HIS A 34 7.31 -9.01 13.32
CA HIS A 34 7.33 -9.73 12.06
C HIS A 34 6.10 -10.63 11.98
N PHE A 35 5.43 -10.58 10.84
CA PHE A 35 4.26 -11.39 10.55
C PHE A 35 4.63 -12.37 9.44
N VAL A 36 4.49 -13.66 9.71
CA VAL A 36 4.89 -14.72 8.77
C VAL A 36 3.65 -15.49 8.36
N ASP A 37 3.28 -15.37 7.10
CA ASP A 37 2.26 -16.18 6.48
C ASP A 37 2.86 -17.49 5.96
N LEU A 38 2.20 -18.60 6.26
CA LEU A 38 2.68 -19.95 6.02
C LEU A 38 1.63 -20.72 5.22
N HIS A 39 2.07 -21.58 4.30
CA HIS A 39 1.17 -22.55 3.67
C HIS A 39 1.07 -23.86 4.44
N GLU A 40 2.10 -24.18 5.21
CA GLU A 40 2.20 -25.36 6.06
C GLU A 40 2.89 -25.02 7.38
N PRO A 41 2.63 -25.75 8.47
CA PRO A 41 3.31 -25.55 9.74
C PRO A 41 4.83 -25.80 9.63
N LEU A 42 5.62 -24.95 10.29
CA LEU A 42 7.06 -25.14 10.43
C LEU A 42 7.38 -26.19 11.50
N GLU A 43 8.39 -27.00 11.25
CA GLU A 43 9.04 -27.89 12.22
C GLU A 43 9.93 -27.09 13.17
N GLU A 44 10.32 -27.68 14.30
CA GLU A 44 11.14 -26.98 15.31
C GLU A 44 12.49 -26.48 14.76
N ALA A 45 13.13 -27.26 13.88
CA ALA A 45 14.36 -26.84 13.22
C ALA A 45 14.12 -25.62 12.30
N GLU A 46 13.03 -25.61 11.54
CA GLU A 46 12.66 -24.50 10.65
C GLU A 46 12.28 -23.25 11.45
N LYS A 47 11.55 -23.40 12.57
CA LYS A 47 11.24 -22.30 13.49
C LYS A 47 12.51 -21.66 14.06
N ALA A 48 13.51 -22.47 14.43
CA ALA A 48 14.78 -21.98 14.93
C ALA A 48 15.55 -21.17 13.87
N VAL A 49 15.55 -21.64 12.62
CA VAL A 49 16.14 -20.90 11.49
C VAL A 49 15.39 -19.57 11.26
N LEU A 50 14.06 -19.61 11.21
CA LEU A 50 13.23 -18.40 11.04
C LEU A 50 13.48 -17.37 12.15
N ALA A 51 13.47 -17.80 13.41
CA ALA A 51 13.73 -16.92 14.55
C ALA A 51 15.11 -16.25 14.43
N ARG A 52 16.14 -17.00 14.03
CA ARG A 52 17.50 -16.48 13.83
C ARG A 52 17.59 -15.49 12.67
N LEU A 53 16.86 -15.70 11.57
CA LEU A 53 16.81 -14.76 10.45
C LEU A 53 16.16 -13.42 10.83
N LEU A 54 15.20 -13.45 11.75
CA LEU A 54 14.47 -12.27 12.20
C LEU A 54 15.10 -11.58 13.44
N GLU A 55 16.19 -12.13 13.98
CA GLU A 55 17.03 -11.47 14.98
C GLU A 55 18.09 -10.61 14.27
N TYR A 56 17.80 -9.32 14.10
CA TYR A 56 18.72 -8.36 13.49
C TYR A 56 18.54 -6.95 14.07
N GLY A 57 19.57 -6.12 13.89
CA GLY A 57 19.57 -4.73 14.34
C GLY A 57 20.32 -4.51 15.66
N PRO A 58 20.30 -3.27 16.17
CA PRO A 58 21.05 -2.91 17.36
C PRO A 58 20.42 -3.53 18.61
N LYS A 59 21.26 -4.07 19.50
CA LYS A 59 20.86 -4.57 20.81
C LYS A 59 20.77 -3.40 21.79
N VAL A 60 19.70 -2.63 21.67
CA VAL A 60 19.37 -1.54 22.62
C VAL A 60 18.61 -2.16 23.79
N ALA A 61 18.82 -1.64 25.00
CA ALA A 61 18.03 -2.04 26.16
C ALA A 61 16.54 -1.78 25.89
N ASP A 62 15.72 -2.79 26.18
CA ASP A 62 14.28 -2.67 26.11
C ASP A 62 13.79 -1.83 27.28
N GLU A 63 13.10 -0.74 26.98
CA GLU A 63 12.55 0.18 27.98
C GLU A 63 11.04 -0.03 28.05
N GLY A 64 10.64 -1.13 28.70
CA GLY A 64 9.33 -1.32 29.31
C GLY A 64 8.13 -1.50 28.36
N GLU A 65 7.31 -2.48 28.73
CA GLU A 65 5.96 -2.69 28.20
C GLU A 65 4.99 -1.78 28.96
N GLY A 66 4.33 -0.86 28.25
CA GLY A 66 3.30 -0.02 28.85
C GLY A 66 2.78 1.07 27.92
N GLY A 67 1.48 1.33 27.99
CA GLY A 67 0.79 2.28 27.11
C GLY A 67 -0.13 1.59 26.10
N GLU A 68 -0.84 2.41 25.34
CA GLU A 68 -1.76 1.96 24.30
C GLU A 68 -0.97 1.51 23.06
N LEU A 69 -1.38 0.39 22.44
CA LEU A 69 -0.74 -0.16 21.26
C LEU A 69 -1.18 0.61 20.00
N PHE A 70 -0.19 1.09 19.25
CA PHE A 70 -0.33 1.59 17.88
C PHE A 70 0.55 0.72 16.99
N LEU A 71 -0.04 -0.30 16.37
CA LEU A 71 0.68 -1.20 15.48
C LEU A 71 0.73 -0.61 14.06
N VAL A 72 1.87 -0.06 13.69
CA VAL A 72 2.10 0.54 12.37
C VAL A 72 2.59 -0.52 11.39
N VAL A 73 1.84 -0.71 10.30
CA VAL A 73 2.12 -1.70 9.26
C VAL A 73 1.95 -1.06 7.87
N PRO A 74 2.46 -1.67 6.79
CA PRO A 74 2.07 -1.27 5.43
C PRO A 74 0.55 -1.31 5.26
N ARG A 75 0.01 -0.45 4.40
CA ARG A 75 -1.43 -0.46 4.12
C ARG A 75 -1.88 -1.83 3.60
N PRO A 76 -2.98 -2.42 4.12
CA PRO A 76 -3.56 -3.62 3.55
C PRO A 76 -3.80 -3.45 2.04
N GLY A 77 -3.47 -4.49 1.27
CA GLY A 77 -3.43 -4.44 -0.20
C GLY A 77 -2.08 -4.01 -0.80
N THR A 78 -1.10 -3.65 0.03
CA THR A 78 0.28 -3.38 -0.41
C THR A 78 1.24 -4.44 0.11
N ILE A 79 2.40 -4.57 -0.53
CA ILE A 79 3.50 -5.43 -0.10
C ILE A 79 4.75 -4.55 -0.01
N SER A 80 5.39 -4.52 1.17
CA SER A 80 6.58 -3.68 1.34
C SER A 80 7.78 -4.25 0.56
N PRO A 81 8.73 -3.41 0.09
CA PRO A 81 9.99 -3.92 -0.47
C PRO A 81 10.80 -4.76 0.51
N TRP A 82 10.62 -4.52 1.82
CA TRP A 82 11.21 -5.36 2.87
C TRP A 82 10.60 -6.77 2.84
N SER A 83 9.28 -6.88 2.66
CA SER A 83 8.56 -8.15 2.56
C SER A 83 9.09 -9.03 1.45
N SER A 84 9.28 -8.47 0.25
CA SER A 84 9.85 -9.21 -0.89
C SER A 84 11.23 -9.79 -0.56
N LYS A 85 12.15 -8.97 -0.07
CA LYS A 85 13.52 -9.40 0.25
C LYS A 85 13.58 -10.38 1.43
N ALA A 86 12.79 -10.15 2.47
CA ALA A 86 12.74 -11.05 3.63
C ALA A 86 12.16 -12.41 3.26
N THR A 87 11.16 -12.44 2.38
CA THR A 87 10.59 -13.68 1.84
C THR A 87 11.62 -14.44 1.00
N ASP A 88 12.34 -13.75 0.12
CA ASP A 88 13.42 -14.37 -0.67
C ASP A 88 14.53 -14.96 0.22
N ILE A 89 14.93 -14.24 1.29
CA ILE A 89 15.91 -14.74 2.26
C ILE A 89 15.39 -16.02 2.94
N CYS A 90 14.11 -16.06 3.32
CA CYS A 90 13.50 -17.26 3.91
C CYS A 90 13.56 -18.45 2.94
N HIS A 91 13.19 -18.24 1.67
CA HIS A 91 13.23 -19.29 0.65
C HIS A 91 14.66 -19.78 0.40
N ASN A 92 15.62 -18.87 0.29
CA ASN A 92 17.04 -19.21 0.10
C ASN A 92 17.65 -19.91 1.32
N ALA A 93 17.09 -19.72 2.52
CA ALA A 93 17.46 -20.44 3.74
C ALA A 93 16.74 -21.79 3.90
N GLY A 94 15.98 -22.24 2.88
CA GLY A 94 15.27 -23.51 2.88
C GLY A 94 13.87 -23.48 3.50
N LEU A 95 13.36 -22.31 3.89
CA LEU A 95 12.03 -22.16 4.49
C LEU A 95 10.93 -22.02 3.41
N ALA A 96 10.80 -23.03 2.55
CA ALA A 96 9.84 -23.04 1.44
C ALA A 96 8.38 -22.83 1.91
N LYS A 97 8.04 -23.32 3.12
CA LYS A 97 6.69 -23.22 3.73
C LYS A 97 6.23 -21.77 3.99
N VAL A 98 7.14 -20.79 3.95
CA VAL A 98 6.82 -19.35 4.07
C VAL A 98 6.18 -18.85 2.78
N ARG A 99 4.93 -18.39 2.86
CA ARG A 99 4.28 -17.69 1.73
C ARG A 99 4.79 -16.26 1.62
N ARG A 100 4.84 -15.54 2.74
CA ARG A 100 5.29 -14.15 2.81
C ARG A 100 5.65 -13.75 4.23
N VAL A 101 6.67 -12.92 4.37
CA VAL A 101 7.00 -12.23 5.63
C VAL A 101 6.69 -10.75 5.48
N GLU A 102 6.08 -10.13 6.48
CA GLU A 102 5.90 -8.67 6.55
C GLU A 102 6.39 -8.13 7.90
N ARG A 103 6.74 -6.84 7.94
CA ARG A 103 7.23 -6.17 9.15
C ARG A 103 6.36 -4.97 9.50
N GLY A 104 6.00 -4.88 10.77
CA GLY A 104 5.41 -3.71 11.40
C GLY A 104 6.32 -3.13 12.48
N ILE A 105 5.88 -2.01 13.06
CA ILE A 105 6.43 -1.43 14.27
C ILE A 105 5.29 -1.36 15.30
N ALA A 106 5.45 -2.07 16.41
CA ALA A 106 4.57 -1.95 17.55
C ALA A 106 5.05 -0.77 18.41
N PHE A 107 4.26 0.30 18.44
CA PHE A 107 4.46 1.39 19.39
C PHE A 107 3.57 1.16 20.61
N HIS A 108 4.15 1.13 21.80
CA HIS A 108 3.39 1.25 23.04
C HIS A 108 3.55 2.68 23.54
N VAL A 109 2.44 3.40 23.60
CA VAL A 109 2.41 4.85 23.73
C VAL A 109 1.70 5.25 25.02
N GLN A 110 2.40 5.99 25.88
CA GLN A 110 1.76 6.69 26.99
C GLN A 110 1.24 8.03 26.48
N LEU A 111 -0.08 8.12 26.33
CA LEU A 111 -0.73 9.32 25.82
C LEU A 111 -0.80 10.43 26.89
N ALA A 112 -0.94 11.67 26.43
CA ALA A 112 -1.12 12.83 27.31
C ALA A 112 -2.44 12.76 28.09
N ASP A 113 -3.49 12.25 27.46
CA ASP A 113 -4.78 11.94 28.03
C ASP A 113 -5.45 10.83 27.20
N ALA A 114 -6.63 10.38 27.62
CA ALA A 114 -7.37 9.32 26.94
C ALA A 114 -8.37 9.83 25.89
N SER A 115 -8.27 11.10 25.46
CA SER A 115 -9.17 11.68 24.46
C SER A 115 -8.91 11.13 23.06
N ASP A 116 -9.95 11.15 22.22
CA ASP A 116 -9.83 10.68 20.84
C ASP A 116 -9.01 11.64 19.99
N GLU A 117 -9.00 12.93 20.32
CA GLU A 117 -8.15 13.94 19.71
C GLU A 117 -6.66 13.64 19.95
N THR A 118 -6.29 13.30 21.19
CA THR A 118 -4.92 12.90 21.55
C THR A 118 -4.52 11.61 20.85
N ARG A 119 -5.41 10.60 20.78
CA ARG A 119 -5.16 9.37 20.02
C ARG A 119 -4.96 9.65 18.53
N ALA A 120 -5.77 10.52 17.93
CA ALA A 120 -5.68 10.87 16.52
C ALA A 120 -4.36 11.60 16.22
N ALA A 121 -3.95 12.53 17.08
CA ALA A 121 -2.69 13.24 16.97
C ALA A 121 -1.48 12.28 17.08
N ALA A 122 -1.49 11.38 18.06
CA ALA A 122 -0.45 10.35 18.19
C ALA A 122 -0.41 9.45 16.95
N ARG A 123 -1.56 8.97 16.48
CA ARG A 123 -1.67 8.15 15.26
C ARG A 123 -1.05 8.85 14.06
N ALA A 124 -1.41 10.12 13.82
CA ALA A 124 -0.90 10.90 12.69
C ALA A 124 0.62 11.10 12.74
N ALA A 125 1.21 11.21 13.93
CA ALA A 125 2.66 11.36 14.09
C ALA A 125 3.45 10.05 13.90
N LEU A 126 2.82 8.89 14.15
CA LEU A 126 3.48 7.58 14.18
C LEU A 126 3.60 6.88 12.82
N HIS A 127 2.83 7.32 11.81
CA HIS A 127 2.81 6.65 10.51
C HIS A 127 2.70 7.64 9.34
N ASP A 128 3.13 7.19 8.18
CA ASP A 128 2.83 7.85 6.91
C ASP A 128 1.48 7.37 6.37
N ARG A 129 0.50 8.28 6.30
CA ARG A 129 -0.86 8.00 5.80
C ARG A 129 -0.92 7.45 4.36
N MET A 130 0.11 7.73 3.55
CA MET A 130 0.14 7.32 2.15
C MET A 130 0.56 5.85 2.00
N THR A 131 1.42 5.35 2.89
CA THR A 131 2.06 4.04 2.74
C THR A 131 1.75 3.06 3.87
N GLN A 132 1.32 3.57 5.03
CA GLN A 132 1.11 2.79 6.25
C GLN A 132 -0.33 2.91 6.77
N ALA A 133 -0.69 1.98 7.65
CA ALA A 133 -1.91 2.00 8.44
C ALA A 133 -1.58 1.68 9.91
N VAL A 134 -2.47 2.07 10.81
CA VAL A 134 -2.34 1.79 12.25
C VAL A 134 -3.45 0.85 12.69
N LEU A 135 -3.06 -0.30 13.22
CA LEU A 135 -3.95 -1.32 13.76
C LEU A 135 -3.99 -1.24 15.29
N GLY A 136 -5.10 -1.65 15.90
CA GLY A 136 -5.28 -1.66 17.35
C GLY A 136 -4.81 -2.95 18.02
N SER A 137 -4.56 -4.01 17.25
CA SER A 137 -4.14 -5.31 17.76
C SER A 137 -3.27 -6.06 16.76
N TYR A 138 -2.51 -7.04 17.25
CA TYR A 138 -1.72 -7.94 16.41
C TYR A 138 -2.57 -8.85 15.53
N ASP A 139 -3.77 -9.24 15.98
CA ASP A 139 -4.67 -10.14 15.23
C ASP A 139 -5.17 -9.49 13.94
N GLU A 140 -5.37 -8.17 13.95
CA GLU A 140 -5.74 -7.41 12.75
C GLU A 140 -4.67 -7.45 11.65
N ALA A 141 -3.42 -7.78 11.97
CA ALA A 141 -2.33 -7.90 10.99
C ALA A 141 -2.57 -9.05 10.00
N SER A 142 -3.48 -9.98 10.30
CA SER A 142 -3.96 -10.99 9.34
C SER A 142 -4.50 -10.37 8.04
N ARG A 143 -5.04 -9.14 8.09
CA ARG A 143 -5.50 -8.38 6.91
C ARG A 143 -4.38 -8.07 5.93
N LEU A 144 -3.12 -8.05 6.37
CA LEU A 144 -1.98 -7.87 5.48
C LEU A 144 -1.88 -9.01 4.46
N PHE A 145 -2.36 -10.20 4.79
CA PHE A 145 -2.27 -11.43 3.99
C PHE A 145 -3.60 -11.86 3.37
N GLY A 146 -4.56 -10.95 3.25
CA GLY A 146 -5.85 -11.22 2.61
C GLY A 146 -5.68 -11.83 1.22
N GLN A 147 -6.24 -13.02 1.02
CA GLN A 147 -6.33 -13.65 -0.29
C GLN A 147 -7.62 -13.20 -0.95
N HIS A 148 -7.51 -12.74 -2.19
CA HIS A 148 -8.65 -12.27 -2.97
C HIS A 148 -8.74 -13.10 -4.25
N GLN A 149 -9.98 -13.40 -4.65
CA GLN A 149 -10.22 -14.01 -5.95
C GLN A 149 -9.97 -12.96 -7.05
N PRO A 150 -9.42 -13.35 -8.21
CA PRO A 150 -9.31 -12.45 -9.35
C PRO A 150 -10.66 -11.81 -9.67
N ALA A 151 -10.69 -10.48 -9.77
CA ALA A 151 -11.90 -9.75 -10.14
C ALA A 151 -12.29 -10.08 -11.61
N PRO A 152 -13.60 -10.20 -11.91
CA PRO A 152 -14.05 -10.42 -13.27
C PRO A 152 -13.80 -9.16 -14.13
N LEU A 153 -13.60 -9.38 -15.43
CA LEU A 153 -13.47 -8.31 -16.41
C LEU A 153 -14.80 -7.55 -16.56
N SER A 154 -14.77 -6.21 -16.54
CA SER A 154 -15.95 -5.40 -16.79
C SER A 154 -16.07 -4.98 -18.25
N ARG A 155 -17.29 -4.67 -18.69
CA ARG A 155 -17.58 -4.15 -20.04
C ARG A 155 -18.43 -2.90 -19.94
N VAL A 156 -18.11 -1.90 -20.77
CA VAL A 156 -18.88 -0.65 -20.87
C VAL A 156 -19.87 -0.78 -22.03
N ASP A 157 -21.14 -0.56 -21.76
CA ASP A 157 -22.22 -0.79 -22.73
C ASP A 157 -22.38 0.34 -23.75
N ILE A 158 -21.43 0.44 -24.69
CA ILE A 158 -21.48 1.41 -25.80
C ILE A 158 -22.56 1.01 -26.83
N LEU A 159 -22.79 -0.28 -27.07
CA LEU A 159 -23.78 -0.72 -28.06
C LEU A 159 -25.22 -0.38 -27.62
N GLY A 160 -25.55 -0.56 -26.34
CA GLY A 160 -26.86 -0.23 -25.79
C GLY A 160 -26.97 1.20 -25.29
N GLY A 161 -25.97 1.67 -24.56
CA GLY A 161 -25.94 2.98 -23.89
C GLY A 161 -25.24 4.09 -24.67
N GLY A 162 -24.70 3.79 -25.85
CA GLY A 162 -24.11 4.78 -26.75
C GLY A 162 -22.95 5.55 -26.12
N ARG A 163 -22.80 6.80 -26.54
CA ARG A 163 -21.78 7.73 -26.07
C ARG A 163 -21.84 7.98 -24.56
N ASP A 164 -23.05 8.10 -24.01
CA ASP A 164 -23.26 8.43 -22.60
C ASP A 164 -22.72 7.34 -21.66
N ALA A 165 -22.79 6.07 -22.09
CA ALA A 165 -22.16 4.97 -21.35
C ALA A 165 -20.64 5.15 -21.24
N LEU A 166 -19.98 5.63 -22.29
CA LEU A 166 -18.55 5.90 -22.26
C LEU A 166 -18.21 7.17 -21.47
N VAL A 167 -19.02 8.23 -21.54
CA VAL A 167 -18.83 9.44 -20.71
C VAL A 167 -18.91 9.10 -19.22
N LYS A 168 -19.87 8.26 -18.83
CA LYS A 168 -19.99 7.76 -17.47
C LYS A 168 -18.76 6.95 -17.06
N ALA A 169 -18.35 5.99 -17.89
CA ALA A 169 -17.17 5.17 -17.62
C ALA A 169 -15.87 6.00 -17.53
N ASN A 170 -15.73 7.05 -18.36
CA ASN A 170 -14.61 7.99 -18.31
C ASN A 170 -14.46 8.62 -16.91
N SER A 171 -15.59 9.03 -16.32
CA SER A 171 -15.61 9.62 -14.97
C SER A 171 -15.36 8.58 -13.88
N GLU A 172 -16.02 7.42 -13.96
CA GLU A 172 -15.93 6.37 -12.92
C GLU A 172 -14.55 5.70 -12.87
N LEU A 173 -13.91 5.50 -14.02
CA LEU A 173 -12.59 4.88 -14.15
C LEU A 173 -11.44 5.90 -14.15
N GLY A 174 -11.74 7.20 -14.22
CA GLY A 174 -10.74 8.27 -14.24
C GLY A 174 -9.87 8.26 -15.50
N LEU A 175 -10.46 8.01 -16.67
CA LEU A 175 -9.71 7.83 -17.93
C LEU A 175 -9.19 9.16 -18.51
N ALA A 176 -9.78 10.29 -18.12
CA ALA A 176 -9.42 11.63 -18.59
C ALA A 176 -9.43 11.78 -20.13
N LEU A 177 -10.36 11.10 -20.80
CA LEU A 177 -10.54 11.18 -22.25
C LEU A 177 -11.11 12.53 -22.66
N ALA A 178 -10.59 13.10 -23.74
CA ALA A 178 -11.17 14.23 -24.43
C ALA A 178 -12.41 13.83 -25.24
N GLU A 179 -13.23 14.82 -25.63
CA GLU A 179 -14.50 14.55 -26.35
C GLU A 179 -14.27 13.84 -27.70
N ASP A 180 -13.20 14.18 -28.42
CA ASP A 180 -12.81 13.54 -29.68
C ASP A 180 -12.31 12.10 -29.48
N GLU A 181 -11.62 11.82 -28.37
CA GLU A 181 -11.20 10.48 -27.99
C GLU A 181 -12.40 9.59 -27.62
N ILE A 182 -13.40 10.14 -26.95
CA ILE A 182 -14.68 9.47 -26.66
C ILE A 182 -15.39 9.13 -27.98
N ASP A 183 -15.52 10.10 -28.89
CA ASP A 183 -16.18 9.91 -30.17
C ASP A 183 -15.47 8.85 -31.02
N TYR A 184 -14.13 8.89 -31.07
CA TYR A 184 -13.31 7.87 -31.71
C TYR A 184 -13.61 6.47 -31.17
N LEU A 185 -13.59 6.29 -29.84
CA LEU A 185 -13.84 4.98 -29.23
C LEU A 185 -15.26 4.48 -29.51
N VAL A 186 -16.26 5.35 -29.41
CA VAL A 186 -17.66 4.99 -29.72
C VAL A 186 -17.77 4.52 -31.17
N GLU A 187 -17.16 5.23 -32.11
CA GLU A 187 -17.13 4.83 -33.51
C GLU A 187 -16.47 3.46 -33.69
N GLN A 188 -15.26 3.27 -33.17
CA GLN A 188 -14.50 2.04 -33.33
C GLN A 188 -15.24 0.82 -32.74
N PHE A 189 -15.80 0.94 -31.55
CA PHE A 189 -16.49 -0.20 -30.91
C PHE A 189 -17.85 -0.50 -31.55
N ASN A 190 -18.53 0.50 -32.12
CA ASN A 190 -19.70 0.26 -32.97
C ASN A 190 -19.33 -0.49 -34.26
N GLN A 191 -18.22 -0.12 -34.91
CA GLN A 191 -17.72 -0.84 -36.09
C GLN A 191 -17.32 -2.29 -35.75
N LEU A 192 -16.70 -2.51 -34.59
CA LEU A 192 -16.35 -3.85 -34.07
C LEU A 192 -17.56 -4.66 -33.58
N LYS A 193 -18.73 -4.03 -33.47
CA LYS A 193 -19.98 -4.65 -33.00
C LYS A 193 -19.84 -5.37 -31.66
N ARG A 194 -19.06 -4.78 -30.74
CA ARG A 194 -18.90 -5.30 -29.38
C ARG A 194 -18.64 -4.18 -28.39
N ASN A 195 -19.02 -4.42 -27.15
CA ASN A 195 -18.68 -3.53 -26.04
C ASN A 195 -17.18 -3.64 -25.68
N PRO A 196 -16.50 -2.50 -25.45
CA PRO A 196 -15.14 -2.49 -24.92
C PRO A 196 -15.10 -3.05 -23.50
N THR A 197 -13.95 -3.61 -23.14
CA THR A 197 -13.65 -3.93 -21.76
C THR A 197 -13.07 -2.71 -21.04
N ASP A 198 -13.20 -2.67 -19.73
CA ASP A 198 -12.53 -1.67 -18.87
C ASP A 198 -11.01 -1.61 -19.13
N ALA A 199 -10.36 -2.76 -19.29
CA ALA A 199 -8.94 -2.86 -19.59
C ALA A 199 -8.56 -2.26 -20.96
N GLU A 200 -9.38 -2.46 -21.99
CA GLU A 200 -9.17 -1.86 -23.32
C GLU A 200 -9.23 -0.33 -23.26
N LEU A 201 -10.20 0.21 -22.52
CA LEU A 201 -10.35 1.66 -22.34
C LEU A 201 -9.22 2.26 -21.50
N MET A 202 -8.82 1.60 -20.41
CA MET A 202 -7.70 2.02 -19.58
C MET A 202 -6.39 2.02 -20.38
N MET A 203 -6.15 0.98 -21.19
CA MET A 203 -4.99 0.92 -22.08
C MET A 203 -4.98 2.09 -23.06
N PHE A 204 -6.12 2.36 -23.72
CA PHE A 204 -6.23 3.47 -24.66
C PHE A 204 -5.98 4.82 -23.98
N ALA A 205 -6.59 5.05 -22.81
CA ALA A 205 -6.44 6.28 -22.04
C ALA A 205 -4.99 6.54 -21.63
N GLN A 206 -4.30 5.52 -21.10
CA GLN A 206 -2.90 5.65 -20.71
C GLN A 206 -2.00 5.93 -21.92
N ALA A 207 -2.22 5.22 -23.04
CA ALA A 207 -1.43 5.40 -24.27
C ALA A 207 -1.63 6.77 -24.94
N ASN A 208 -2.82 7.35 -24.82
CA ASN A 208 -3.18 8.65 -25.41
C ASN A 208 -3.16 9.81 -24.42
N SER A 209 -2.73 9.59 -23.18
CA SER A 209 -2.44 10.68 -22.24
C SER A 209 -1.42 11.66 -22.81
N GLU A 210 -1.45 12.93 -22.37
CA GLU A 210 -0.45 13.93 -22.76
C GLU A 210 0.97 13.42 -22.46
N HIS A 211 1.17 12.82 -21.28
CA HIS A 211 2.44 12.27 -20.83
C HIS A 211 3.01 11.21 -21.79
N CYS A 212 2.18 10.35 -22.35
CA CYS A 212 2.63 9.28 -23.25
C CYS A 212 2.74 9.74 -24.70
N ARG A 213 1.79 10.57 -25.14
CA ARG A 213 1.66 10.95 -26.55
C ARG A 213 2.43 12.24 -26.89
N HIS A 214 2.87 12.97 -25.88
CA HIS A 214 3.57 14.25 -26.01
C HIS A 214 2.79 15.20 -26.93
N LYS A 215 1.47 15.33 -26.71
CA LYS A 215 0.55 16.06 -27.61
C LYS A 215 1.02 17.50 -27.84
N ILE A 216 1.45 18.17 -26.76
CA ILE A 216 1.95 19.54 -26.79
C ILE A 216 3.22 19.68 -27.64
N PHE A 217 4.14 18.72 -27.54
CA PHE A 217 5.39 18.72 -28.32
C PHE A 217 5.17 18.46 -29.81
N ASN A 218 4.07 17.79 -30.17
CA ASN A 218 3.70 17.50 -31.56
C ASN A 218 2.63 18.47 -32.10
N ALA A 219 2.24 19.48 -31.31
CA ALA A 219 1.22 20.44 -31.72
C ALA A 219 1.76 21.41 -32.76
N GLU A 220 0.87 21.90 -33.61
CA GLU A 220 1.11 23.12 -34.38
C GLU A 220 0.95 24.33 -33.46
N TRP A 221 1.88 25.27 -33.53
CA TRP A 221 1.87 26.47 -32.70
C TRP A 221 1.57 27.68 -33.55
N THR A 222 0.71 28.56 -33.06
CA THR A 222 0.56 29.93 -33.56
C THR A 222 0.99 30.88 -32.47
N ILE A 223 2.07 31.64 -32.69
CA ILE A 223 2.64 32.59 -31.73
C ILE A 223 2.57 33.98 -32.36
N ASP A 224 1.97 34.94 -31.66
CA ASP A 224 1.80 36.32 -32.11
C ASP A 224 1.12 36.48 -33.50
N GLY A 225 0.30 35.49 -33.89
CA GLY A 225 -0.42 35.47 -35.16
C GLY A 225 0.27 34.68 -36.28
N ASP A 226 1.51 34.21 -36.04
CA ASP A 226 2.29 33.46 -37.03
C ASP A 226 2.36 31.97 -36.66
N VAL A 227 2.03 31.10 -37.63
CA VAL A 227 2.18 29.64 -37.51
C VAL A 227 3.67 29.29 -37.57
N GLN A 228 4.12 28.46 -36.63
CA GLN A 228 5.52 28.05 -36.45
C GLN A 228 5.86 26.78 -37.24
#